data_AF-A0A660TZT0-F1
#
_entry.id   AF-A0A660TZT0-F1
#
_cell.length_a   1.000
_cell.length_b   1.000
_cell.length_c   1.000
_cell.angle_alpha   90.00
_cell.angle_beta   90.00
_cell.angle_gamma   90.00
#
_symmetry.space_group_name_H-M   'P 1'
#
loop_
_entity.id
_entity.type
_entity.pdbx_description
1 polymer ?
#
loop_
_entity_poly.entity_id
_entity_poly.type
_entity_poly.pdbx_seq_one_letter_code
_entity_poly.pdbx_strand_id
1 'polypeptide(L)'
;MSIFIEDSILGLIILILALFLPKTEPNLFFGVRTGAALSDREVWKKTNRVGAIILSLISLVFILLNFTFYLLGLPESYVNYSIAFLVSSLVASVFYLDYYSKRLLKLKGAKEIEIEIPSSFVYAMLIASTLLIVFGVYGFFSLPNSWIGIRIEKTLKDVYIWRRVNQFGGVGYIVLGLIFLLRFIKDLRWKDNKRTIKDVYLFLSFLILWSVVSLIYAYLI
;
A
#
# COMPACT_ATOMS: atom_id res chain seq x y z
N MET A 1 -21.12 -7.94 -15.98
CA MET A 1 -20.31 -9.16 -15.73
C MET A 1 -20.39 -9.42 -14.23
N SER A 2 -20.38 -10.67 -13.76
CA SER A 2 -20.45 -10.90 -12.30
C SER A 2 -19.16 -10.39 -11.65
N ILE A 3 -19.28 -9.69 -10.51
CA ILE A 3 -18.13 -9.16 -9.76
C ILE A 3 -17.09 -10.24 -9.42
N PHE A 4 -17.51 -11.49 -9.22
CA PHE A 4 -16.61 -12.63 -8.99
C PHE A 4 -15.69 -12.92 -10.19
N ILE A 5 -16.19 -12.72 -11.42
CA ILE A 5 -15.41 -12.91 -12.65
C ILE A 5 -14.41 -11.76 -12.80
N GLU A 6 -14.83 -10.53 -12.48
CA GLU A 6 -13.94 -9.35 -12.51
C GLU A 6 -12.77 -9.52 -11.53
N ASP A 7 -13.04 -9.95 -10.30
CA ASP A 7 -11.99 -10.23 -9.31
C ASP A 7 -11.09 -11.41 -9.71
N SER A 8 -11.61 -12.40 -10.44
CA SER A 8 -10.78 -13.49 -10.97
C SER A 8 -9.73 -13.00 -11.97
N ILE A 9 -10.00 -11.91 -12.70
CA ILE A 9 -9.00 -11.26 -13.58
C ILE A 9 -7.87 -10.67 -12.75
N LEU A 10 -8.17 -10.04 -11.61
CA LEU A 10 -7.14 -9.55 -10.68
C LEU A 10 -6.25 -10.71 -10.20
N GLY A 11 -6.86 -11.84 -9.82
CA GLY A 11 -6.11 -13.05 -9.45
C GLY A 11 -5.19 -13.54 -10.57
N LEU A 12 -5.66 -13.52 -11.83
CA LEU A 12 -4.85 -13.92 -12.99
C LEU A 12 -3.66 -12.97 -13.21
N ILE A 13 -3.86 -11.66 -13.05
CA ILE A 13 -2.78 -10.67 -13.14
C ILE A 13 -1.71 -10.95 -12.09
N ILE A 14 -2.10 -11.20 -10.83
CA ILE A 14 -1.15 -11.50 -9.75
C ILE A 14 -0.40 -12.80 -10.04
N LEU A 15 -1.09 -13.83 -10.55
CA LEU A 15 -0.47 -15.10 -10.94
C LEU A 15 0.61 -14.88 -12.02
N ILE A 16 0.29 -14.11 -13.07
CA ILE A 16 1.25 -13.78 -14.13
C ILE A 16 2.47 -13.06 -13.56
N LEU A 17 2.27 -12.05 -12.70
CA LEU A 17 3.36 -11.31 -12.06
C LEU A 17 4.23 -12.22 -11.18
N ALA A 18 3.62 -13.17 -10.46
CA ALA A 18 4.33 -14.13 -9.64
C ALA A 18 5.32 -14.98 -10.46
N LEU A 19 4.96 -15.35 -11.70
CA LEU A 19 5.83 -16.13 -12.60
C LEU A 19 7.08 -15.36 -13.05
N PHE A 20 7.06 -14.03 -13.02
CA PHE A 20 8.23 -13.20 -13.38
C PHE A 20 9.22 -13.03 -12.23
N LEU A 21 8.79 -13.18 -10.97
CA LEU A 21 9.64 -12.95 -9.80
C LEU A 21 11.00 -13.70 -9.84
N PRO A 22 11.07 -15.01 -10.15
CA PRO A 22 12.33 -15.75 -10.12
C PRO A 22 13.31 -15.35 -11.24
N LYS A 23 12.81 -14.65 -12.27
CA LYS A 23 13.58 -14.26 -13.46
C LYS A 23 14.25 -12.90 -13.29
N THR A 24 13.90 -12.15 -12.24
CA THR A 24 14.43 -10.81 -12.00
C THR A 24 15.79 -10.88 -11.32
N GLU A 25 16.69 -9.98 -11.72
CA GLU A 25 17.94 -9.72 -10.99
C GLU A 25 17.70 -8.73 -9.84
N PRO A 26 18.57 -8.66 -8.82
CA PRO A 26 18.43 -7.72 -7.71
C PRO A 26 18.20 -6.29 -8.19
N ASN A 27 17.09 -5.70 -7.77
CA ASN A 27 16.69 -4.35 -8.17
C ASN A 27 15.69 -3.75 -7.16
N LEU A 28 15.50 -2.44 -7.20
CA LEU A 28 14.62 -1.72 -6.26
C LEU A 28 13.15 -1.63 -6.72
N PHE A 29 12.79 -2.17 -7.88
CA PHE A 29 11.48 -1.98 -8.51
C PHE A 29 10.57 -3.22 -8.45
N PHE A 30 11.11 -4.40 -8.76
CA PHE A 30 10.39 -5.66 -8.87
C PHE A 30 10.99 -6.71 -7.95
N GLY A 31 10.13 -7.43 -7.23
CA GLY A 31 10.51 -8.54 -6.36
C GLY A 31 10.38 -8.30 -4.87
N VAL A 32 10.84 -9.29 -4.11
CA VAL A 32 10.99 -9.22 -2.65
C VAL A 32 12.23 -8.38 -2.34
N ARG A 33 12.01 -7.11 -2.00
CA ARG A 33 13.04 -6.07 -1.89
C ARG A 33 13.39 -5.75 -0.45
N THR A 34 13.62 -6.77 0.34
CA THR A 34 14.10 -6.60 1.72
C THR A 34 15.59 -6.31 1.69
N GLY A 35 16.12 -5.63 2.72
CA GLY A 35 17.55 -5.34 2.79
C GLY A 35 18.34 -6.65 2.68
N ALA A 36 17.89 -7.68 3.39
CA ALA A 36 18.45 -9.02 3.32
C ALA A 36 18.41 -9.65 1.91
N ALA A 37 17.30 -9.54 1.18
CA ALA A 37 17.22 -10.08 -0.18
C ALA A 37 18.12 -9.32 -1.16
N LEU A 38 18.25 -8.00 -1.02
CA LEU A 38 19.10 -7.17 -1.87
C LEU A 38 20.60 -7.33 -1.59
N SER A 39 20.96 -7.79 -0.39
CA SER A 39 22.35 -7.91 0.06
C SER A 39 23.15 -8.99 -0.66
N ASP A 40 22.49 -10.03 -1.19
CA ASP A 40 23.15 -11.17 -1.82
C ASP A 40 22.30 -11.76 -2.94
N ARG A 41 22.90 -11.96 -4.13
CA ARG A 41 22.19 -12.43 -5.33
C ARG A 41 21.56 -13.82 -5.16
N GLU A 42 22.17 -14.69 -4.37
CA GLU A 42 21.62 -16.02 -4.11
C GLU A 42 20.44 -15.94 -3.14
N VAL A 43 20.54 -15.11 -2.11
CA VAL A 43 19.42 -14.80 -1.19
C VAL A 43 18.26 -14.18 -1.97
N TRP A 44 18.53 -13.23 -2.87
CA TRP A 44 17.55 -12.66 -3.80
C TRP A 44 16.83 -13.74 -4.60
N LYS A 45 17.58 -14.61 -5.30
CA LYS A 45 17.00 -15.65 -6.16
C LYS A 45 16.17 -16.65 -5.37
N LYS A 46 16.65 -17.11 -4.21
CA LYS A 46 15.90 -18.03 -3.34
C LYS A 46 14.63 -17.38 -2.81
N THR A 47 14.72 -16.14 -2.31
CA THR A 47 13.59 -15.40 -1.75
C THR A 47 12.52 -15.12 -2.81
N ASN A 48 12.91 -14.66 -4.00
CA ASN A 48 11.97 -14.40 -5.09
C ASN A 48 11.37 -15.69 -5.68
N ARG A 49 12.08 -16.82 -5.64
CA ARG A 49 11.52 -18.13 -6.01
C ARG A 49 10.44 -18.57 -5.02
N VAL A 50 10.67 -18.42 -3.71
CA VAL A 50 9.67 -18.71 -2.69
C VAL A 50 8.49 -17.73 -2.78
N GLY A 51 8.77 -16.44 -3.00
CA GLY A 51 7.73 -15.43 -3.24
C GLY A 51 6.85 -15.75 -4.44
N ALA A 52 7.45 -16.21 -5.56
CA ALA A 52 6.71 -16.67 -6.73
C ALA A 52 5.76 -17.82 -6.43
N ILE A 53 6.21 -18.80 -5.64
CA ILE A 53 5.39 -19.95 -5.25
C ILE A 53 4.23 -19.48 -4.36
N ILE A 54 4.52 -18.67 -3.34
CA ILE A 54 3.49 -18.16 -2.41
C ILE A 54 2.45 -17.32 -3.14
N LEU A 55 2.87 -16.34 -3.95
CA LEU A 55 1.94 -15.50 -4.70
C LEU A 55 1.14 -16.30 -5.73
N SER A 56 1.75 -17.28 -6.39
CA SER A 56 1.03 -18.19 -7.30
C SER A 56 -0.06 -18.97 -6.55
N LEU A 57 0.24 -19.50 -5.36
CA LEU A 57 -0.72 -20.24 -4.55
C LEU A 57 -1.86 -19.34 -4.05
N ILE A 58 -1.55 -18.15 -3.52
CA ILE A 58 -2.56 -17.18 -3.07
C ILE A 58 -3.49 -16.82 -4.24
N SER A 59 -2.92 -16.53 -5.40
CA SER A 59 -3.68 -16.15 -6.60
C SER A 59 -4.56 -17.28 -7.09
N LEU A 60 -4.04 -18.51 -7.12
CA LEU A 60 -4.79 -19.68 -7.54
C LEU A 60 -5.98 -19.95 -6.60
N VAL A 61 -5.75 -19.90 -5.28
CA VAL A 61 -6.83 -20.06 -4.30
C VAL A 61 -7.87 -18.95 -4.44
N PHE A 62 -7.44 -17.70 -4.65
CA PHE A 62 -8.36 -16.57 -4.84
C PHE A 62 -9.22 -16.72 -6.11
N ILE A 63 -8.63 -17.14 -7.23
CA ILE A 63 -9.37 -17.42 -8.48
C ILE A 63 -10.37 -18.56 -8.26
N LEU A 64 -9.92 -19.67 -7.67
CA LEU A 64 -10.79 -20.83 -7.41
C LEU A 64 -11.95 -20.46 -6.48
N LEU A 65 -11.68 -19.69 -5.43
CA LEU A 65 -12.69 -19.23 -4.48
C LEU A 65 -13.77 -18.39 -5.17
N ASN A 66 -13.38 -17.39 -5.97
CA ASN A 66 -14.32 -16.55 -6.71
C ASN A 66 -15.11 -17.35 -7.75
N PHE A 67 -14.46 -18.27 -8.47
CA PHE A 67 -15.14 -19.11 -9.44
C PHE A 67 -16.15 -20.05 -8.76
N THR A 68 -15.82 -20.61 -7.60
CA THR A 68 -16.75 -21.40 -6.79
C THR A 68 -17.94 -20.56 -6.32
N PHE A 69 -17.72 -19.33 -5.84
CA PHE A 69 -18.80 -18.43 -5.43
C PHE A 69 -19.76 -18.10 -6.59
N TYR A 70 -19.20 -17.86 -7.78
CA TYR A 70 -19.98 -17.66 -8.99
C TYR A 70 -20.81 -18.90 -9.36
N LEU A 71 -20.19 -20.09 -9.40
CA LEU A 71 -20.88 -21.34 -9.76
C LEU A 71 -21.99 -21.72 -8.77
N LEU A 72 -21.81 -21.42 -7.48
CA LEU A 72 -22.82 -21.65 -6.44
C LEU A 72 -23.92 -20.59 -6.41
N GLY A 73 -23.83 -19.54 -7.23
CA GLY A 73 -24.81 -18.46 -7.26
C GLY A 73 -24.90 -17.67 -5.95
N LEU A 74 -23.78 -17.52 -5.24
CA LEU A 74 -23.77 -16.80 -3.96
C LEU A 74 -24.06 -15.31 -4.13
N PRO A 75 -24.63 -14.65 -3.11
CA PRO A 75 -24.82 -13.20 -3.13
C PRO A 75 -23.50 -12.44 -3.32
N GLU A 76 -23.52 -11.33 -4.05
CA GLU A 76 -22.32 -10.53 -4.36
C GLU A 76 -21.55 -10.05 -3.11
N SER A 77 -22.23 -9.91 -1.96
CA SER A 77 -21.58 -9.58 -0.68
C SER A 77 -20.50 -10.57 -0.26
N TYR A 78 -20.50 -11.79 -0.80
CA TYR A 78 -19.47 -12.80 -0.54
C TYR A 78 -18.09 -12.43 -1.13
N VAL A 79 -18.02 -11.50 -2.07
CA VAL A 79 -16.76 -10.93 -2.57
C VAL A 79 -15.90 -10.39 -1.43
N ASN A 80 -16.52 -9.85 -0.38
CA ASN A 80 -15.77 -9.33 0.78
C ASN A 80 -14.90 -10.41 1.45
N TYR A 81 -15.34 -11.68 1.45
CA TYR A 81 -14.56 -12.77 2.02
C TYR A 81 -13.37 -13.15 1.14
N SER A 82 -13.52 -13.17 -0.18
CA SER A 82 -12.40 -13.47 -1.09
C SER A 82 -11.37 -12.33 -1.07
N ILE A 83 -11.82 -11.07 -1.03
CA ILE A 83 -10.95 -9.90 -0.88
C ILE A 83 -10.23 -9.94 0.47
N ALA A 84 -10.94 -10.22 1.57
CA ALA A 84 -10.32 -10.33 2.89
C ALA A 84 -9.25 -11.45 2.93
N PHE A 85 -9.53 -12.60 2.32
CA PHE A 85 -8.55 -13.67 2.14
C PHE A 85 -7.33 -13.20 1.36
N LEU A 86 -7.51 -12.53 0.22
CA LEU A 86 -6.42 -12.02 -0.61
C LEU A 86 -5.54 -11.05 0.17
N VAL A 87 -6.13 -10.02 0.77
CA VAL A 87 -5.41 -8.98 1.50
C VAL A 87 -4.65 -9.57 2.68
N SER A 88 -5.29 -10.40 3.50
CA SER A 88 -4.64 -11.02 4.66
C SER A 88 -3.49 -11.95 4.26
N SER A 89 -3.67 -12.74 3.19
CA SER A 89 -2.62 -13.62 2.67
C SER A 89 -1.44 -12.85 2.09
N LEU A 90 -1.68 -11.75 1.38
CA LEU A 90 -0.61 -10.88 0.86
C LEU A 90 0.18 -10.26 2.01
N VAL A 91 -0.49 -9.73 3.02
CA VAL A 91 0.17 -9.18 4.22
C VAL A 91 1.02 -10.25 4.92
N ALA A 92 0.46 -11.44 5.16
CA ALA A 92 1.20 -12.55 5.75
C ALA A 92 2.43 -12.95 4.91
N SER A 93 2.29 -12.95 3.57
CA SER A 93 3.40 -13.28 2.66
C SER A 93 4.56 -12.29 2.77
N VAL A 94 4.28 -10.99 2.95
CA VAL A 94 5.31 -9.96 3.12
C VAL A 94 6.15 -10.23 4.38
N PHE A 95 5.49 -10.48 5.52
CA PHE A 95 6.18 -10.79 6.76
C PHE A 95 6.98 -12.09 6.68
N TYR A 96 6.40 -13.13 6.09
CA TYR A 96 7.08 -14.41 5.90
C TYR A 96 8.33 -14.27 5.01
N LEU A 97 8.22 -13.55 3.90
CA LEU A 97 9.31 -13.37 2.95
C LEU A 97 10.45 -12.50 3.52
N ASP A 98 10.12 -11.49 4.33
CA ASP A 98 11.12 -10.74 5.10
C ASP A 98 11.87 -11.63 6.07
N TYR A 99 11.14 -12.39 6.91
CA TYR A 99 11.74 -13.35 7.82
C TYR A 99 12.61 -14.40 7.10
N TYR A 100 12.11 -14.95 6.00
CA TYR A 100 12.82 -15.94 5.18
C TYR A 100 14.13 -15.37 4.60
N SER A 101 14.08 -14.16 4.05
CA SER A 101 15.26 -13.49 3.49
C SER A 101 16.34 -13.24 4.54
N LYS A 102 15.96 -12.77 5.74
CA LYS A 102 16.88 -12.56 6.87
C LYS A 102 17.48 -13.86 7.37
N ARG A 103 16.69 -14.94 7.43
CA ARG A 103 17.19 -16.27 7.80
C ARG A 103 18.25 -16.76 6.81
N LEU A 104 17.98 -16.64 5.51
CA LEU A 104 18.94 -17.03 4.46
C LEU A 104 20.23 -16.22 4.54
N LEU A 105 20.13 -14.91 4.76
CA LEU A 105 21.30 -14.05 4.88
C LEU A 105 22.15 -14.40 6.12
N LYS A 106 21.50 -14.66 7.26
CA LYS A 106 22.17 -15.09 8.49
C LYS A 106 22.92 -16.40 8.29
N LEU A 107 22.33 -17.37 7.60
CA LEU A 107 22.98 -18.65 7.26
C LEU A 107 24.23 -18.46 6.39
N LYS A 108 24.27 -17.40 5.57
CA LYS A 108 25.43 -17.03 4.77
C LYS A 108 26.51 -16.26 5.55
N GLY A 109 26.23 -15.83 6.79
CA GLY A 109 27.15 -14.97 7.54
C GLY A 109 27.31 -13.57 6.94
N ALA A 110 26.40 -13.14 6.06
CA ALA A 110 26.42 -11.82 5.44
C ALA A 110 25.64 -10.80 6.28
N LYS A 111 25.96 -9.52 6.12
CA LYS A 111 25.27 -8.41 6.77
C LYS A 111 24.18 -7.86 5.86
N GLU A 112 23.06 -7.48 6.46
CA GLU A 112 21.97 -6.80 5.78
C GLU A 112 22.42 -5.40 5.37
N ILE A 113 22.21 -5.04 4.11
CA ILE A 113 22.36 -3.68 3.63
C ILE A 113 21.16 -2.85 4.06
N GLU A 114 21.40 -1.61 4.47
CA GLU A 114 20.34 -0.63 4.61
C GLU A 114 19.89 -0.19 3.21
N ILE A 115 18.58 -0.21 2.97
CA ILE A 115 18.02 0.25 1.70
C ILE A 115 18.06 1.78 1.69
N GLU A 116 18.94 2.32 0.86
CA GLU A 116 18.98 3.75 0.57
C GLU A 116 17.80 4.15 -0.32
N ILE A 117 17.18 5.28 0.01
CA ILE A 117 16.08 5.81 -0.79
C ILE A 117 16.63 6.66 -1.93
N PRO A 118 16.33 6.32 -3.21
CA PRO A 118 16.78 7.11 -4.34
C PRO A 118 16.11 8.48 -4.35
N SER A 119 16.81 9.49 -4.89
CA SER A 119 16.30 10.87 -5.01
C SER A 119 14.94 10.93 -5.71
N SER A 120 14.71 10.11 -6.74
CA SER A 120 13.42 10.01 -7.45
C SER A 120 12.25 9.68 -6.52
N PHE A 121 12.47 8.82 -5.53
CA PHE A 121 11.45 8.46 -4.55
C PHE A 121 11.16 9.63 -3.61
N VAL A 122 12.18 10.37 -3.18
CA VAL A 122 11.99 11.58 -2.36
C VAL A 122 11.17 12.63 -3.13
N TYR A 123 11.45 12.83 -4.42
CA TYR A 123 10.62 13.70 -5.27
C TYR A 123 9.16 13.23 -5.33
N ALA A 124 8.91 11.92 -5.45
CA ALA A 124 7.55 11.39 -5.40
C ALA A 124 6.87 11.68 -4.05
N MET A 125 7.59 11.59 -2.93
CA MET A 125 7.07 11.93 -1.60
C MET A 125 6.77 13.43 -1.44
N LEU A 126 7.55 14.30 -2.08
CA LEU A 126 7.27 15.73 -2.13
C LEU A 126 6.01 16.04 -2.93
N ILE A 127 5.83 15.39 -4.07
CA ILE A 127 4.61 15.49 -4.88
C ILE A 127 3.42 15.00 -4.06
N ALA A 128 3.52 13.84 -3.40
CA ALA A 128 2.46 13.30 -2.54
C ALA A 128 2.11 14.26 -1.39
N SER A 129 3.11 14.85 -0.73
CA SER A 129 2.89 15.83 0.35
C SER A 129 2.23 17.11 -0.16
N THR A 130 2.60 17.57 -1.35
CA THR A 130 1.97 18.73 -2.01
C THR A 130 0.53 18.44 -2.39
N LEU A 131 0.26 17.25 -2.95
CA LEU A 131 -1.09 16.82 -3.27
C LEU A 131 -1.97 16.72 -2.03
N LEU A 132 -1.45 16.27 -0.88
CA LEU A 132 -2.20 16.29 0.38
C LEU A 132 -2.62 17.70 0.79
N ILE A 133 -1.74 18.70 0.63
CA ILE A 133 -2.08 20.10 0.89
C ILE A 133 -3.18 20.55 -0.07
N VAL A 134 -3.02 20.30 -1.38
CA VAL A 134 -3.99 20.69 -2.41
C VAL A 134 -5.37 20.05 -2.15
N PHE A 135 -5.41 18.74 -1.89
CA PHE A 135 -6.66 18.05 -1.57
C PHE A 135 -7.25 18.51 -0.24
N GLY A 136 -6.41 18.80 0.75
CA GLY A 136 -6.84 19.35 2.03
C GLY A 136 -7.51 20.71 1.86
N VAL A 137 -6.93 21.63 1.07
CA VAL A 137 -7.54 22.92 0.72
C VAL A 137 -8.81 22.74 -0.09
N TYR A 138 -8.78 21.87 -1.11
CA TYR A 138 -9.95 21.58 -1.93
C TYR A 138 -11.13 21.05 -1.08
N GLY A 139 -10.85 20.27 -0.04
CA GLY A 139 -11.86 19.78 0.91
C GLY A 139 -12.71 20.87 1.57
N PHE A 140 -12.23 22.11 1.65
CA PHE A 140 -12.98 23.23 2.21
C PHE A 140 -14.09 23.74 1.28
N PHE A 141 -13.86 23.62 -0.03
CA PHE A 141 -14.71 24.21 -1.06
C PHE A 141 -15.53 23.15 -1.80
N SER A 142 -15.20 21.87 -1.63
CA SER A 142 -15.90 20.79 -2.32
C SER A 142 -17.34 20.65 -1.85
N LEU A 143 -18.24 20.40 -2.81
CA LEU A 143 -19.61 19.96 -2.55
C LEU A 143 -19.65 18.43 -2.47
N PRO A 144 -20.72 17.84 -1.88
CA PRO A 144 -20.93 16.40 -1.90
C PRO A 144 -20.72 15.82 -3.30
N ASN A 145 -19.80 14.89 -3.41
CA ASN A 145 -19.41 14.28 -4.67
C ASN A 145 -18.91 12.85 -4.46
N SER A 146 -18.82 12.09 -5.55
CA SER A 146 -18.44 10.68 -5.53
C SER A 146 -16.93 10.43 -5.54
N TRP A 147 -16.07 11.44 -5.52
CA TRP A 147 -14.64 11.29 -5.81
C TRP A 147 -13.75 11.65 -4.62
N ILE A 148 -13.98 12.81 -4.00
CA ILE A 148 -13.08 13.42 -3.01
C ILE A 148 -13.81 13.67 -1.71
N GLY A 149 -13.14 13.39 -0.59
CA GLY A 149 -13.62 13.65 0.75
C GLY A 149 -14.09 12.40 1.49
N ILE A 150 -14.55 12.60 2.72
CA ILE A 150 -15.12 11.55 3.56
C ILE A 150 -16.57 11.34 3.13
N ARG A 151 -16.80 10.20 2.48
CA ARG A 151 -18.06 9.84 1.83
C ARG A 151 -18.73 8.76 2.66
N ILE A 152 -19.48 9.19 3.66
CA ILE A 152 -20.41 8.33 4.40
C ILE A 152 -21.83 8.80 4.08
N GLU A 153 -22.83 7.95 4.33
CA GLU A 153 -24.22 8.25 3.99
C GLU A 153 -24.68 9.61 4.55
N LYS A 154 -24.31 9.94 5.79
CA LYS A 154 -24.60 11.23 6.43
C LYS A 154 -24.01 12.41 5.65
N THR A 155 -22.72 12.36 5.31
CA THR A 155 -22.05 13.47 4.63
C THR A 155 -22.56 13.65 3.21
N LEU A 156 -22.98 12.58 2.53
CA LEU A 156 -23.53 12.68 1.17
C LEU A 156 -24.94 13.29 1.13
N LYS A 157 -25.74 13.11 2.20
CA LYS A 157 -27.10 13.64 2.28
C LYS A 157 -27.18 15.08 2.78
N ASP A 158 -26.19 15.54 3.54
CA ASP A 158 -26.20 16.86 4.18
C ASP A 158 -24.94 17.68 3.85
N VAL A 159 -25.14 18.80 3.15
CA VAL A 159 -24.06 19.71 2.73
C VAL A 159 -23.36 20.39 3.91
N TYR A 160 -24.08 20.67 4.99
CA TYR A 160 -23.49 21.28 6.19
C TYR A 160 -22.57 20.28 6.90
N ILE A 161 -23.04 19.05 7.10
CA ILE A 161 -22.22 17.96 7.68
C ILE A 161 -21.03 17.66 6.77
N TRP A 162 -21.24 17.58 5.45
CA TRP A 162 -20.18 17.43 4.45
C TRP A 162 -19.07 18.46 4.64
N ARG A 163 -19.44 19.75 4.71
CA ARG A 163 -18.47 20.84 4.85
C ARG A 163 -17.70 20.73 6.16
N ARG A 164 -18.38 20.48 7.28
CA ARG A 164 -17.72 20.36 8.60
C ARG A 164 -16.74 19.20 8.65
N VAL A 165 -17.12 18.03 8.14
CA VAL A 165 -16.25 16.84 8.09
C VAL A 165 -15.05 17.07 7.18
N ASN A 166 -15.27 17.55 5.96
CA ASN A 166 -14.20 17.71 4.98
C ASN A 166 -13.28 18.89 5.27
N GLN A 167 -13.76 19.94 5.96
CA GLN A 167 -12.91 20.99 6.52
C GLN A 167 -12.02 20.42 7.63
N PHE A 168 -12.59 19.66 8.58
CA PHE A 168 -11.82 19.06 9.66
C PHE A 168 -10.74 18.11 9.11
N GLY A 169 -11.12 17.13 8.28
CA GLY A 169 -10.17 16.22 7.65
C GLY A 169 -9.15 16.95 6.78
N GLY A 170 -9.61 17.98 6.04
CA GLY A 170 -8.79 18.83 5.18
C GLY A 170 -7.69 19.57 5.95
N VAL A 171 -7.99 20.14 7.13
CA VAL A 171 -6.98 20.81 7.98
C VAL A 171 -5.84 19.87 8.30
N GLY A 172 -6.11 18.63 8.74
CA GLY A 172 -5.01 17.74 9.07
C GLY A 172 -4.24 17.24 7.86
N TYR A 173 -4.88 17.08 6.69
CA TYR A 173 -4.12 16.81 5.45
C TYR A 173 -3.20 17.96 5.06
N ILE A 174 -3.62 19.22 5.25
CA ILE A 174 -2.76 20.41 5.07
C ILE A 174 -1.58 20.37 6.05
N VAL A 175 -1.85 20.17 7.35
CA VAL A 175 -0.81 20.15 8.39
C VAL A 175 0.19 19.04 8.15
N LEU A 176 -0.27 17.81 7.91
CA LEU A 176 0.59 16.67 7.61
C LEU A 176 1.39 16.90 6.31
N GLY A 177 0.72 17.39 5.26
CA GLY A 177 1.36 17.74 4.01
C GLY A 177 2.50 18.74 4.20
N LEU A 178 2.30 19.81 4.97
CA LEU A 178 3.34 20.80 5.27
C LEU A 178 4.50 20.22 6.08
N ILE A 179 4.21 19.47 7.15
CA ILE A 179 5.24 18.84 8.01
C ILE A 179 6.14 17.93 7.17
N PHE A 180 5.54 17.06 6.36
CA PHE A 180 6.30 16.08 5.59
C PHE A 180 6.92 16.66 4.33
N LEU A 181 6.35 17.69 3.73
CA LEU A 181 7.00 18.46 2.67
C LEU A 181 8.34 19.01 3.16
N LEU A 182 8.37 19.67 4.33
CA LEU A 182 9.60 20.20 4.92
C LEU A 182 10.61 19.10 5.26
N ARG A 183 10.13 17.95 5.76
CA ARG A 183 10.95 16.80 6.11
C ARG A 183 11.61 16.18 4.87
N PHE A 184 10.86 15.94 3.80
CA PHE A 184 11.41 15.39 2.57
C PHE A 184 12.29 16.39 1.80
N ILE A 185 12.06 17.71 1.93
CA ILE A 185 13.00 18.74 1.43
C ILE A 185 14.34 18.60 2.16
N LYS A 186 14.34 18.34 3.46
CA LYS A 186 15.56 18.09 4.23
C LYS A 186 16.27 16.82 3.74
N ASP A 187 15.53 15.76 3.43
CA ASP A 187 16.10 14.51 2.90
C ASP A 187 16.76 14.70 1.54
N LEU A 188 16.20 15.54 0.66
CA LEU A 188 16.83 15.88 -0.62
C LEU A 188 18.22 16.53 -0.45
N ARG A 189 18.43 17.30 0.62
CA ARG A 189 19.71 17.98 0.88
C ARG A 189 20.83 17.01 1.27
N TRP A 190 20.50 15.79 1.69
CA TRP A 190 21.50 14.78 2.01
C TRP A 190 21.92 14.02 0.75
N LYS A 191 23.21 13.66 0.68
CA LYS A 191 23.68 12.64 -0.27
C LYS A 191 22.92 11.34 -0.01
N ASP A 192 22.66 10.58 -1.08
CA ASP A 192 21.75 9.42 -1.06
C ASP A 192 22.04 8.44 0.11
N ASN A 193 23.30 8.33 0.53
CA ASN A 193 23.81 7.46 1.58
C ASN A 193 23.35 7.72 3.03
N LYS A 194 22.52 8.73 3.29
CA LYS A 194 21.95 8.98 4.65
C LYS A 194 20.42 8.91 4.70
N ARG A 195 19.76 8.62 3.59
CA ARG A 195 18.29 8.62 3.53
C ARG A 195 17.75 7.29 4.00
N THR A 196 16.92 7.34 5.04
CA THR A 196 16.32 6.14 5.64
C THR A 196 14.82 6.10 5.39
N ILE A 197 14.26 4.90 5.28
CA ILE A 197 12.82 4.67 5.05
C ILE A 197 11.92 5.05 6.23
N LYS A 198 12.51 5.41 7.37
CA LYS A 198 11.78 5.79 8.59
C LYS A 198 10.82 6.94 8.35
N ASP A 199 11.21 7.93 7.57
CA ASP A 199 10.39 9.13 7.33
C ASP A 199 9.19 8.82 6.43
N VAL A 200 9.35 7.85 5.52
CA VAL A 200 8.27 7.31 4.69
C VAL A 200 7.27 6.54 5.56
N TYR A 201 7.75 5.67 6.45
CA TYR A 201 6.87 4.96 7.37
C TYR A 201 6.12 5.92 8.28
N LEU A 202 6.81 6.93 8.82
CA LEU A 202 6.19 7.96 9.63
C LEU A 202 5.08 8.68 8.86
N PHE A 203 5.35 9.09 7.61
CA PHE A 203 4.35 9.71 6.73
C PHE A 203 3.11 8.85 6.56
N LEU A 204 3.29 7.57 6.21
CA LEU A 204 2.18 6.64 5.99
C LEU A 204 1.40 6.38 7.29
N SER A 205 2.07 6.20 8.42
CA SER A 205 1.43 5.98 9.71
C SER A 205 0.56 7.18 10.12
N PHE A 206 1.07 8.41 10.00
CA PHE A 206 0.30 9.61 10.31
C PHE A 206 -0.86 9.80 9.33
N LEU A 207 -0.67 9.50 8.04
CA LEU A 207 -1.72 9.60 7.03
C LEU A 207 -2.87 8.63 7.32
N ILE A 208 -2.56 7.37 7.65
CA ILE A 208 -3.55 6.36 8.02
C ILE A 208 -4.27 6.77 9.30
N LEU A 209 -3.52 7.12 10.34
CA LEU A 209 -4.07 7.54 11.63
C LEU A 209 -5.03 8.72 11.45
N TRP A 210 -4.61 9.75 10.71
CA TRP A 210 -5.44 10.92 10.48
C TRP A 210 -6.69 10.62 9.66
N SER A 211 -6.58 9.72 8.67
CA SER A 211 -7.74 9.30 7.89
C SER A 211 -8.77 8.55 8.75
N VAL A 212 -8.30 7.71 9.68
CA VAL A 212 -9.16 7.03 10.68
C VAL A 212 -9.81 8.04 11.63
N VAL A 213 -9.04 8.98 12.18
CA VAL A 213 -9.55 10.03 13.07
C VAL A 213 -10.62 10.88 12.37
N SER A 214 -10.38 11.25 11.11
CA SER A 214 -11.32 12.05 10.33
C SER A 214 -12.59 11.27 10.01
N LEU A 215 -12.47 9.96 9.73
CA LEU A 215 -13.62 9.08 9.55
C LEU A 215 -14.44 8.96 10.86
N ILE A 216 -13.78 8.75 11.99
CA ILE A 216 -14.45 8.69 13.32
C ILE A 216 -15.16 10.01 13.61
N TYR A 217 -14.52 11.15 13.36
CA TYR A 217 -15.15 12.46 13.52
C TYR A 217 -16.46 12.56 12.72
N ALA A 218 -16.49 12.05 11.49
CA ALA A 218 -17.70 12.05 10.66
C ALA A 218 -18.87 11.24 11.26
N TYR A 219 -18.60 10.25 12.12
CA TYR A 219 -19.64 9.51 12.84
C TYR A 219 -20.10 10.21 14.13
N LEU A 220 -19.25 11.04 14.73
CA LEU A 220 -19.53 11.73 15.99
C LEU A 220 -20.37 13.00 15.83
N ILE A 221 -20.37 13.62 14.66
CA ILE A 221 -21.24 14.75 14.29
C ILE A 221 -22.46 14.31 13.47
#